data_AF-A0A3A6NB56-F1
#
_entry.id   AF-A0A3A6NB56-F1
#
_cell.length_a   1.000
_cell.length_b   1.000
_cell.length_c   1.000
_cell.angle_alpha   90.00
_cell.angle_beta   90.00
_cell.angle_gamma   90.00
#
_symmetry.space_group_name_H-M   'P 1'
#
loop_
_entity.id
_entity.type
_entity.pdbx_description
1 polymer ?
#
loop_
_entity_poly.entity_id
_entity_poly.type
_entity_poly.pdbx_seq_one_letter_code
_entity_poly.pdbx_strand_id
1 'polypeptide(L)'
;MQNYFYFNYKCGHALCNAHYLRELTGILELTGQGWTQEMIDLLLEVKAVVDEKKTFTDRLTPEKIKGFEKRYEHILEKGFLENPPPVKVKGKRGRA
;
A
#
# COMPACT_ATOMS: atom_id res chain seq x y z
N MET A 1 -0.07 -20.46 3.76
CA MET A 1 -0.36 -19.11 4.24
C MET A 1 0.89 -18.29 4.06
N GLN A 2 0.92 -17.39 3.07
CA GLN A 2 2.09 -16.54 2.83
C GLN A 2 2.16 -15.50 3.95
N ASN A 3 3.25 -15.58 4.71
CA ASN A 3 3.56 -14.70 5.82
C ASN A 3 4.08 -13.40 5.20
N TYR A 4 3.19 -12.43 4.97
CA TYR A 4 3.60 -11.10 4.57
C TYR A 4 4.47 -10.50 5.68
N PHE A 5 5.63 -10.00 5.30
CA PHE A 5 6.80 -9.64 6.10
C PHE A 5 6.60 -8.39 6.99
N TYR A 6 5.46 -8.25 7.68
CA TYR A 6 5.10 -7.03 8.41
C TYR A 6 5.17 -7.14 9.94
N PHE A 7 5.29 -8.35 10.51
CA PHE A 7 5.12 -8.56 11.95
C PHE A 7 6.42 -8.60 12.80
N ASN A 8 7.60 -8.36 12.20
CA ASN A 8 8.88 -8.40 12.93
C ASN A 8 9.48 -7.01 13.24
N TYR A 9 8.72 -5.93 13.08
CA TYR A 9 9.17 -4.62 13.54
C TYR A 9 8.93 -4.51 15.05
N LYS A 10 10.01 -4.38 15.84
CA LYS A 10 9.97 -4.13 17.30
C LYS A 10 9.37 -2.76 17.69
N CYS A 11 8.70 -2.10 16.76
CA CYS A 11 8.13 -0.77 16.89
C CYS A 11 6.67 -0.85 16.46
N GLY A 12 5.74 -0.46 17.34
CA GLY A 12 4.30 -0.43 17.05
C GLY A 12 3.88 0.50 15.89
N HIS A 13 4.84 1.15 15.25
CA HIS A 13 4.67 2.02 14.09
C HIS A 13 4.89 1.32 12.75
N ALA A 14 5.02 -0.02 12.69
CA ALA A 14 5.18 -0.76 11.43
C ALA A 14 4.13 -0.40 10.35
N LEU A 15 2.95 0.03 10.79
CA LEU A 15 1.82 0.45 9.95
C LEU A 15 1.68 1.98 9.83
N CYS A 16 2.71 2.75 10.21
CA CYS A 16 2.65 4.20 10.06
C CYS A 16 2.86 4.60 8.59
N ASN A 17 2.20 5.68 8.17
CA ASN A 17 2.35 6.19 6.80
C ASN A 17 3.81 6.45 6.44
N ALA A 18 4.68 6.84 7.38
CA ALA A 18 6.10 7.05 7.10
C ALA A 18 6.83 5.78 6.67
N HIS A 19 6.50 4.61 7.25
CA HIS A 19 7.08 3.35 6.82
C HIS A 19 6.50 2.91 5.48
N TYR A 20 5.19 3.02 5.28
CA TYR A 20 4.59 2.73 3.98
C TYR A 20 5.19 3.57 2.86
N LEU A 21 5.39 4.87 3.09
CA LEU A 21 6.02 5.76 2.11
C LEU A 21 7.47 5.33 1.80
N ARG A 22 8.24 4.89 2.81
CA ARG A 22 9.60 4.38 2.57
C ARG A 22 9.60 3.12 1.71
N GLU A 23 8.76 2.14 2.02
CA GLU A 23 8.66 0.90 1.25
C GLU A 23 8.20 1.17 -0.19
N LEU A 24 7.16 2.00 -0.37
CA LEU A 24 6.65 2.37 -1.69
C LEU A 24 7.70 3.13 -2.51
N THR A 25 8.47 4.03 -1.88
CA THR A 25 9.57 4.75 -2.54
C THR A 25 10.65 3.76 -3.00
N GLY A 26 11.02 2.79 -2.16
CA GLY A 26 11.98 1.76 -2.54
C GLY A 26 11.50 0.92 -3.73
N ILE A 27 10.22 0.54 -3.77
CA ILE A 27 9.65 -0.19 -4.92
C ILE A 27 9.70 0.70 -6.17
N LEU A 28 9.31 1.97 -6.06
CA LEU A 28 9.34 2.92 -7.17
C LEU A 28 10.75 3.07 -7.74
N GLU A 29 11.74 3.30 -6.90
CA GLU A 29 13.14 3.50 -7.30
C GLU A 29 13.73 2.24 -7.95
N LEU A 30 13.39 1.05 -7.45
CA LEU A 30 13.93 -0.22 -7.96
C LEU A 30 13.23 -0.71 -9.22
N THR A 31 11.95 -0.41 -9.40
CA THR A 31 11.10 -1.04 -10.43
C THR A 31 10.50 -0.07 -11.43
N GLY A 32 10.39 1.22 -11.07
CA GLY A 32 9.71 2.24 -11.87
C GLY A 32 8.20 2.03 -12.02
N GLN A 33 7.59 1.15 -11.21
CA GLN A 33 6.17 0.79 -11.35
C GLN A 33 5.24 1.96 -10.99
N GLY A 34 4.27 2.25 -11.86
CA GLY A 34 3.45 3.46 -11.78
C GLY A 34 2.52 3.52 -10.57
N TRP A 35 1.93 2.37 -10.20
CA TRP A 35 1.01 2.29 -9.06
C TRP A 35 1.64 2.73 -7.73
N THR A 36 2.96 2.62 -7.58
CA THR A 36 3.66 2.99 -6.34
C THR A 36 3.64 4.51 -6.13
N GLN A 37 3.92 5.29 -7.17
CA GLN A 37 3.82 6.75 -7.12
C GLN A 37 2.38 7.19 -6.86
N GLU A 38 1.40 6.57 -7.55
CA GLU A 38 -0.02 6.87 -7.31
C GLU A 38 -0.43 6.60 -5.85
N MET A 39 0.07 5.52 -5.25
CA MET A 39 -0.19 5.20 -3.84
C MET A 39 0.46 6.21 -2.89
N ILE A 40 1.70 6.61 -3.16
CA ILE A 40 2.41 7.66 -2.39
C ILE A 40 1.59 8.95 -2.40
N ASP A 41 1.16 9.39 -3.58
CA ASP A 41 0.42 10.63 -3.75
C ASP A 41 -0.92 10.59 -3.00
N LEU A 42 -1.65 9.47 -3.08
CA LEU A 42 -2.89 9.27 -2.36
C LEU A 42 -2.69 9.34 -0.83
N LEU A 43 -1.67 8.67 -0.30
CA LEU A 43 -1.40 8.67 1.14
C LEU A 43 -1.02 10.07 1.67
N LEU A 44 -0.26 10.83 0.88
CA LEU A 44 0.09 12.22 1.20
C LEU A 44 -1.14 13.13 1.14
N GLU A 45 -2.02 12.97 0.16
CA GLU A 45 -3.28 13.70 0.05
C GLU A 45 -4.19 13.42 1.25
N VAL A 46 -4.39 12.15 1.61
CA VAL A 46 -5.21 11.77 2.78
C VAL A 46 -4.65 12.41 4.05
N LYS A 47 -3.33 12.36 4.25
CA LYS A 47 -2.67 13.01 5.38
C LYS A 47 -2.95 14.51 5.40
N ALA A 48 -2.82 15.19 4.26
CA ALA A 48 -3.03 16.63 4.18
C ALA A 48 -4.48 17.01 4.54
N VAL A 49 -5.45 16.27 4.00
CA VAL A 49 -6.88 16.48 4.29
C VAL A 49 -7.19 16.23 5.76
N VAL A 50 -6.63 15.19 6.36
CA VAL A 50 -6.79 14.89 7.78
C VAL A 50 -6.19 16.01 8.64
N ASP A 51 -4.98 16.47 8.33
CA ASP A 51 -4.32 17.53 9.11
C ASP A 51 -5.05 18.88 9.03
N GLU A 52 -5.64 19.21 7.88
CA GLU A 52 -6.50 20.38 7.74
C GLU A 52 -7.75 20.26 8.64
N LYS A 53 -8.40 19.09 8.65
CA LYS A 53 -9.64 18.87 9.40
C LYS A 53 -9.44 18.70 10.90
N LYS A 54 -8.27 18.25 11.36
CA LYS A 54 -7.96 18.05 12.80
C LYS A 54 -8.18 19.30 13.66
N THR A 55 -8.17 20.49 13.06
CA THR A 55 -8.45 21.75 13.77
C THR A 55 -9.93 21.92 14.14
N PHE A 56 -10.84 21.18 13.47
CA PHE A 56 -12.29 21.32 13.62
C PHE A 56 -13.01 20.00 14.00
N THR A 57 -12.43 18.85 13.67
CA THR A 57 -13.02 17.52 13.88
C THR A 57 -11.93 16.45 13.97
N ASP A 58 -12.21 15.40 14.74
CA ASP A 58 -11.34 14.22 14.86
C ASP A 58 -11.55 13.19 13.73
N ARG A 59 -12.54 13.41 12.86
CA ARG A 59 -12.95 12.43 11.82
C ARG A 59 -13.34 13.11 10.51
N LEU A 60 -13.03 12.43 9.41
CA LEU A 60 -13.56 12.75 8.09
C LEU A 60 -15.00 12.24 7.94
N THR A 61 -15.75 12.83 7.00
CA THR A 61 -17.10 12.33 6.70
C THR A 61 -17.04 10.96 6.03
N PRO A 62 -18.08 10.12 6.20
CA PRO A 62 -18.13 8.80 5.58
C PRO A 62 -17.95 8.83 4.05
N GLU A 63 -18.49 9.86 3.38
CA GLU A 63 -18.40 10.02 1.93
C GLU A 63 -16.95 10.28 1.49
N LYS A 64 -16.21 11.08 2.26
CA LYS A 64 -14.80 11.38 1.98
C LYS A 64 -13.92 10.15 2.19
N ILE A 65 -14.18 9.39 3.26
CA ILE A 65 -13.51 8.11 3.53
C ILE A 65 -13.73 7.15 2.36
N LYS A 66 -15.00 6.94 1.97
CA LYS A 66 -15.36 6.06 0.85
C LYS A 66 -14.71 6.48 -0.47
N GLY A 67 -14.57 7.78 -0.71
CA GLY A 67 -13.87 8.31 -1.89
C GLY A 67 -12.39 7.94 -1.91
N PHE A 68 -11.71 7.99 -0.76
CA PHE A 68 -10.32 7.57 -0.65
C PHE A 68 -10.16 6.05 -0.76
N GLU A 69 -11.02 5.27 -0.11
CA GLU A 69 -11.02 3.80 -0.20
C GLU A 69 -11.14 3.33 -1.65
N LYS A 70 -12.07 3.91 -2.42
CA LYS A 70 -12.26 3.56 -3.83
C LYS A 70 -11.00 3.83 -4.67
N ARG A 71 -10.31 4.95 -4.43
CA ARG A 71 -9.05 5.28 -5.13
C ARG A 71 -7.93 4.33 -4.72
N TYR A 72 -7.87 4.00 -3.43
CA TYR A 72 -6.89 3.06 -2.88
C TYR A 72 -7.04 1.67 -3.52
N GLU A 73 -8.27 1.13 -3.56
CA GLU A 73 -8.59 -0.14 -4.20
C GLU A 73 -8.18 -0.15 -5.68
N HIS A 74 -8.50 0.92 -6.41
CA HIS A 74 -8.14 1.03 -7.83
C HIS A 74 -6.61 1.01 -8.06
N ILE A 75 -5.84 1.65 -7.18
CA ILE A 75 -4.37 1.62 -7.26
C ILE A 75 -3.84 0.21 -6.93
N LEU A 76 -4.45 -0.50 -5.97
CA LEU A 76 -4.10 -1.89 -5.69
C LEU A 76 -4.35 -2.80 -6.89
N GLU A 77 -5.46 -2.62 -7.61
CA GLU A 77 -5.74 -3.36 -8.85
C GLU A 77 -4.62 -3.18 -9.87
N LYS A 78 -4.14 -1.94 -10.08
CA LYS A 78 -2.97 -1.67 -10.93
C LYS A 78 -1.72 -2.38 -10.43
N GLY A 79 -1.46 -2.32 -9.13
CA GLY A 79 -0.35 -3.02 -8.50
C GLY A 79 -0.39 -4.54 -8.72
N PHE A 80 -1.56 -5.15 -8.65
CA PHE A 80 -1.72 -6.58 -8.94
C PHE A 80 -1.55 -6.91 -10.42
N LEU A 81 -1.97 -6.02 -11.33
CA LEU A 81 -1.76 -6.19 -12.77
C LEU A 81 -0.28 -6.08 -13.15
N GLU A 82 0.45 -5.15 -12.55
CA GLU A 82 1.90 -4.98 -12.76
C GLU A 82 2.73 -6.06 -12.05
N ASN A 83 2.20 -6.68 -11.00
CA ASN A 83 2.84 -7.77 -10.25
C ASN A 83 1.99 -9.04 -10.25
N PRO A 84 1.80 -9.70 -11.41
CA PRO A 84 1.02 -10.92 -11.47
C PRO A 84 1.67 -12.00 -10.59
N PRO A 85 0.88 -12.81 -9.88
CA PRO A 85 1.43 -13.88 -9.07
C PRO A 85 2.24 -14.84 -9.96
N PRO A 86 3.37 -15.38 -9.47
CA PRO A 86 4.18 -16.29 -10.25
C PRO A 86 3.35 -17.49 -10.70
N VAL A 87 3.45 -17.82 -11.99
CA VAL A 87 2.75 -18.99 -12.56
C VAL A 87 3.20 -20.22 -11.80
N LYS A 88 2.26 -20.94 -11.19
CA LYS A 88 2.54 -22.23 -10.54
C LYS A 88 2.92 -23.24 -11.60
N VAL A 89 4.21 -23.33 -11.92
CA VAL A 89 4.73 -24.44 -12.73
C VAL A 89 4.49 -25.71 -11.92
N LYS A 90 3.70 -26.65 -12.46
CA LYS A 90 3.60 -28.01 -11.89
C LYS A 90 4.95 -28.70 -12.07
N GLY A 91 5.89 -28.44 -11.16
CA GLY A 91 7.14 -29.17 -11.07
C GLY A 91 6.86 -30.60 -10.59
N LYS A 92 7.33 -31.59 -11.36
CA LYS A 92 7.53 -32.96 -10.86
C LYS A 92 8.39 -32.83 -9.59
N ARG A 93 7.92 -33.41 -8.48
CA ARG A 93 8.72 -33.54 -7.25
C ARG A 93 10.08 -34.12 -7.64
N GLY A 94 11.15 -33.41 -7.31
CA GLY A 94 12.50 -33.97 -7.36
C GLY A 94 12.48 -35.31 -6.63
N ARG A 95 12.96 -36.34 -7.30
CA ARG A 95 13.06 -37.70 -6.79
C ARG A 95 14.47 -37.85 -6.22
N ALA A 96 14.53 -38.37 -4.99
CA ALA A 96 15.70 -38.72 -4.17
C ALA A 96 16.50 -37.52 -3.63
#